data_AF-A0A7Z0J8C7-F1
#
_entry.id   AF-A0A7Z0J8C7-F1
#
_cell.length_a   1.000
_cell.length_b   1.000
_cell.length_c   1.000
_cell.angle_alpha   90.00
_cell.angle_beta   90.00
_cell.angle_gamma   90.00
#
_symmetry.space_group_name_H-M   'P 1'
#
loop_
_entity.id
_entity.type
_entity.pdbx_description
1 polymer ?
#
loop_
_entity_poly.entity_id
_entity_poly.type
_entity_poly.pdbx_seq_one_letter_code
_entity_poly.pdbx_strand_id
1 'polypeptide(L)'
;MSKERDAKCFADGAWTTVPDEFWAAWPEGDGYDEAFKATGYETWIRVGDADATALPMTLTIHSRQAEPRYLVFIEGAHSHLEWVYARELPDAMELLCRWTPTVQSATVAEVIRQFNDPYGENRDTVELLKKLLGCG
;
A
#
# COMPACT_ATOMS: atom_id res chain seq x y z
N MET A 1 5.20 -26.98 9.34
CA MET A 1 6.42 -26.37 8.75
C MET A 1 6.49 -24.95 9.26
N SER A 2 7.61 -24.49 9.85
CA SER A 2 7.71 -23.07 10.24
C SER A 2 7.73 -22.22 8.96
N LYS A 3 6.92 -21.15 8.94
CA LYS A 3 6.93 -20.16 7.87
C LYS A 3 8.12 -19.21 8.11
N GLU A 4 9.33 -19.68 7.84
CA GLU A 4 10.54 -18.86 7.93
C GLU A 4 10.78 -18.15 6.61
N ARG A 5 10.74 -16.81 6.66
CA ARG A 5 11.04 -15.90 5.56
C ARG A 5 11.83 -14.73 6.13
N ASP A 6 12.72 -14.19 5.30
CA ASP A 6 13.39 -12.94 5.57
C ASP A 6 12.67 -11.76 4.89
N ALA A 7 12.69 -10.60 5.54
CA ALA A 7 12.17 -9.35 5.01
C ALA A 7 13.22 -8.24 5.04
N LYS A 8 12.97 -7.18 4.26
CA LYS A 8 13.81 -5.98 4.27
C LYS A 8 13.37 -5.02 5.36
N CYS A 9 14.34 -4.48 6.09
CA CYS A 9 14.14 -3.42 7.06
C CYS A 9 14.98 -2.20 6.66
N PHE A 10 14.36 -1.03 6.63
CA PHE A 10 15.04 0.24 6.45
C PHE A 10 15.40 0.84 7.80
N ALA A 11 16.68 1.18 8.00
CA ALA A 11 17.20 1.76 9.22
C ALA A 11 18.42 2.64 8.92
N ASP A 12 18.44 3.86 9.44
CA ASP A 12 19.56 4.81 9.30
C ASP A 12 19.99 5.03 7.83
N GLY A 13 19.02 5.07 6.92
CA GLY A 13 19.30 5.27 5.49
C GLY A 13 19.76 4.01 4.73
N ALA A 14 19.82 2.84 5.38
CA ALA A 14 20.30 1.59 4.80
C ALA A 14 19.25 0.47 4.87
N TRP A 15 19.34 -0.46 3.91
CA TRP A 15 18.53 -1.67 3.90
C TRP A 15 19.27 -2.82 4.56
N THR A 16 18.65 -3.43 5.57
CA THR A 16 19.10 -4.67 6.20
C THR A 16 18.07 -5.79 5.97
N THR A 17 18.45 -7.01 6.33
CA THR A 17 17.55 -8.17 6.31
C THR A 17 17.23 -8.56 7.76
N VAL A 18 15.97 -8.81 8.05
CA VAL A 18 15.46 -9.26 9.36
C VAL A 18 14.52 -10.44 9.18
N PRO A 19 14.29 -11.27 10.21
CA PRO A 19 13.23 -12.27 10.19
C PRO A 19 11.87 -11.61 9.92
N ASP A 20 11.07 -12.20 9.04
CA ASP A 20 9.74 -11.68 8.70
C ASP A 20 8.69 -12.19 9.68
N GLU A 21 8.58 -11.51 10.82
CA GLU A 21 7.60 -11.82 11.87
C GLU A 21 6.15 -11.72 11.37
N PHE A 22 5.87 -10.81 10.44
CA PHE A 22 4.56 -10.65 9.83
C PHE A 22 4.20 -11.87 8.96
N TRP A 23 5.13 -12.37 8.15
CA TRP A 23 4.93 -13.61 7.41
C TRP A 23 4.78 -14.83 8.33
N ALA A 24 5.58 -14.90 9.39
CA ALA A 24 5.49 -15.99 10.37
C ALA A 24 4.12 -16.02 11.06
N ALA A 25 3.53 -14.84 11.29
CA ALA A 25 2.18 -14.67 11.84
C ALA A 25 1.05 -14.78 10.80
N TRP A 26 1.36 -14.94 9.52
CA TRP A 26 0.37 -14.98 8.45
C TRP A 26 -0.52 -16.22 8.57
N PRO A 27 -1.87 -16.08 8.62
CA PRO A 27 -2.77 -17.20 8.81
C PRO A 27 -2.78 -18.18 7.62
N GLU A 28 -3.23 -19.40 7.83
CA GLU A 28 -3.55 -20.31 6.72
C GLU A 28 -4.96 -19.96 6.19
N GLY A 29 -5.03 -19.06 5.21
CA GLY A 29 -6.30 -18.62 4.60
C GLY A 29 -6.27 -17.18 4.09
N ASP A 30 -7.46 -16.67 3.75
CA ASP A 30 -7.64 -15.33 3.20
C ASP A 30 -7.88 -14.32 4.34
N GLY A 31 -6.95 -13.38 4.51
CA GLY A 31 -7.09 -12.26 5.45
C GLY A 31 -5.85 -12.05 6.32
N TYR A 32 -5.08 -11.01 6.05
CA TYR A 32 -3.87 -10.66 6.81
C TYR A 32 -4.16 -9.91 8.12
N ASP A 33 -5.42 -9.63 8.46
CA ASP A 33 -5.83 -8.94 9.69
C ASP A 33 -5.40 -9.69 10.96
N GLU A 34 -5.44 -11.02 10.93
CA GLU A 34 -4.95 -11.87 12.01
C GLU A 34 -3.44 -11.66 12.24
N ALA A 35 -2.67 -11.47 11.16
CA ALA A 35 -1.23 -11.24 11.24
C ALA A 35 -0.93 -9.88 11.90
N PHE A 36 -1.69 -8.83 11.55
CA PHE A 36 -1.59 -7.53 12.21
C PHE A 36 -1.88 -7.61 13.71
N LYS A 37 -2.94 -8.32 14.11
CA LYS A 37 -3.27 -8.54 15.52
C LYS A 37 -2.18 -9.33 16.25
N ALA A 38 -1.69 -10.42 15.65
CA ALA A 38 -0.70 -11.30 16.25
C ALA A 38 0.67 -10.62 16.43
N THR A 39 1.02 -9.71 15.53
CA THR A 39 2.28 -8.94 15.58
C THR A 39 2.18 -7.62 16.33
N GLY A 40 0.97 -7.21 16.72
CA GLY A 40 0.69 -5.98 17.46
C GLY A 40 0.81 -4.70 16.63
N TYR A 41 0.75 -4.81 15.30
CA TYR A 41 0.76 -3.67 14.40
C TYR A 41 -0.64 -3.07 14.24
N GLU A 42 -0.71 -1.75 14.36
CA GLU A 42 -1.93 -0.96 14.13
C GLU A 42 -1.72 0.05 13.00
N THR A 43 -2.76 0.29 12.20
CA THR A 43 -2.70 1.30 11.12
C THR A 43 -2.39 2.69 11.68
N TRP A 44 -1.34 3.32 11.15
CA TRP A 44 -0.92 4.66 11.55
C TRP A 44 -1.26 5.70 10.48
N ILE A 45 -0.84 5.47 9.23
CA ILE A 45 -1.13 6.36 8.09
C ILE A 45 -1.45 5.52 6.85
N ARG A 46 -2.34 6.03 6.00
CA ARG A 46 -2.67 5.45 4.71
C ARG A 46 -2.64 6.52 3.62
N VAL A 47 -2.07 6.18 2.48
CA VAL A 47 -2.02 6.98 1.26
C VAL A 47 -2.64 6.19 0.13
N GLY A 48 -3.59 6.82 -0.58
CA GLY A 48 -4.50 6.14 -1.50
C GLY A 48 -5.85 5.84 -0.84
N ASP A 49 -6.81 5.34 -1.62
CA ASP A 49 -8.13 4.96 -1.15
C ASP A 49 -8.28 3.42 -1.24
N ALA A 50 -8.55 2.78 -0.11
CA ALA A 50 -8.70 1.33 -0.03
C ALA A 50 -10.13 0.86 -0.38
N ASP A 51 -11.11 1.77 -0.37
CA ASP A 51 -12.52 1.47 -0.63
C ASP A 51 -12.88 1.65 -2.12
N ALA A 52 -12.01 2.30 -2.89
CA ALA A 52 -12.11 2.37 -4.32
C ALA A 52 -11.64 1.03 -4.92
N THR A 53 -12.60 0.17 -5.27
CA THR A 53 -12.43 -1.18 -5.89
C THR A 53 -11.55 -1.22 -7.15
N ALA A 54 -11.06 -0.09 -7.62
CA ALA A 54 -10.27 0.07 -8.84
C ALA A 54 -8.93 0.79 -8.64
N LEU A 55 -8.54 1.22 -7.43
CA LEU A 55 -7.24 1.88 -7.30
C LEU A 55 -6.08 0.89 -7.44
N PRO A 56 -5.03 1.27 -8.20
CA PRO A 56 -3.97 0.35 -8.58
C PRO A 56 -2.98 0.10 -7.45
N MET A 57 -2.96 0.96 -6.43
CA MET A 57 -1.98 0.93 -5.35
C MET A 57 -2.43 1.72 -4.12
N THR A 58 -2.28 1.14 -2.94
CA THR A 58 -2.33 1.85 -1.64
C THR A 58 -1.05 1.60 -0.86
N LEU A 59 -0.62 2.61 -0.11
CA LEU A 59 0.48 2.51 0.83
C LEU A 59 -0.06 2.76 2.24
N THR A 60 0.05 1.77 3.11
CA THR A 60 -0.35 1.87 4.52
C THR A 60 0.89 1.67 5.39
N ILE A 61 1.11 2.53 6.36
CA ILE A 61 2.12 2.32 7.40
C ILE A 61 1.40 1.89 8.66
N HIS A 62 1.82 0.76 9.20
CA HIS A 62 1.40 0.27 10.50
C HIS A 62 2.52 0.49 11.52
N SER A 63 2.15 0.62 12.79
CA SER A 63 3.10 0.88 13.87
C SER A 63 2.84 -0.03 15.07
N ARG A 64 3.91 -0.35 15.81
CA ARG A 64 3.87 -1.09 17.07
C ARG A 64 4.93 -0.56 18.05
N GLN A 65 4.91 -1.04 19.29
CA GLN A 65 5.90 -0.65 20.30
C GLN A 65 7.25 -1.38 20.15
N ALA A 66 7.23 -2.66 19.75
CA ALA A 66 8.43 -3.48 19.55
C ALA A 66 9.16 -3.14 18.24
N GLU A 67 10.47 -3.34 18.19
CA GLU A 67 11.24 -3.19 16.94
C GLU A 67 11.06 -4.40 16.00
N PRO A 68 11.07 -4.22 14.66
CA PRO A 68 10.99 -2.93 13.96
C PRO A 68 9.64 -2.24 14.24
N ARG A 69 9.65 -0.93 14.51
CA ARG A 69 8.44 -0.26 15.01
C ARG A 69 7.40 0.01 13.95
N TYR A 70 7.78 -0.03 12.68
CA TYR A 70 6.88 0.29 11.57
C TYR A 70 6.93 -0.79 10.51
N LEU A 71 5.76 -1.07 9.92
CA LEU A 71 5.59 -1.92 8.74
C LEU A 71 4.98 -1.06 7.63
N VAL A 72 5.70 -0.88 6.54
CA VAL A 72 5.18 -0.23 5.34
C VAL A 72 4.60 -1.31 4.44
N PHE A 73 3.29 -1.28 4.26
CA PHE A 73 2.49 -2.25 3.55
C PHE A 73 2.00 -1.63 2.24
N ILE A 74 2.28 -2.28 1.12
CA ILE A 74 1.90 -1.83 -0.22
C ILE A 74 0.93 -2.87 -0.78
N GLU A 75 -0.26 -2.41 -1.11
CA GLU A 75 -1.29 -3.23 -1.74
C GLU A 75 -1.47 -2.74 -3.16
N GLY A 76 -1.29 -3.63 -4.13
CA GLY A 76 -1.48 -3.36 -5.55
C GLY A 76 -2.68 -4.09 -6.13
N ALA A 77 -2.95 -3.83 -7.40
CA ALA A 77 -3.99 -4.55 -8.16
C ALA A 77 -3.81 -6.09 -8.11
N HIS A 78 -4.94 -6.80 -8.17
CA HIS A 78 -5.00 -8.27 -8.16
C HIS A 78 -4.37 -8.93 -6.93
N SER A 79 -4.56 -8.33 -5.75
CA SER A 79 -4.08 -8.89 -4.48
C SER A 79 -2.55 -9.03 -4.40
N HIS A 80 -1.80 -8.22 -5.14
CA HIS A 80 -0.36 -8.10 -4.91
C HIS A 80 -0.11 -7.37 -3.60
N LEU A 81 0.56 -8.04 -2.68
CA LEU A 81 0.89 -7.52 -1.36
C LEU A 81 2.40 -7.57 -1.19
N GLU A 82 3.00 -6.43 -0.88
CA GLU A 82 4.41 -6.31 -0.57
C GLU A 82 4.56 -5.52 0.72
N TRP A 83 5.59 -5.83 1.51
CA TRP A 83 5.87 -5.09 2.72
C TRP A 83 7.34 -5.03 3.04
N VAL A 84 7.71 -3.94 3.72
CA VAL A 84 9.03 -3.77 4.33
C VAL A 84 8.87 -3.21 5.74
N TYR A 85 9.89 -3.43 6.55
CA TYR A 85 9.96 -2.84 7.88
C TYR A 85 10.69 -1.50 7.84
N ALA A 86 10.38 -0.64 8.80
CA ALA A 86 11.21 0.51 9.16
C ALA A 86 11.47 0.48 10.68
N ARG A 87 12.72 0.68 11.09
CA ARG A 87 13.10 0.52 12.50
C ARG A 87 12.40 1.57 13.36
N GLU A 88 12.43 2.83 12.91
CA GLU A 88 11.96 3.98 13.66
C GLU A 88 11.09 4.93 12.82
N LEU A 89 10.52 5.96 13.48
CA LEU A 89 9.65 6.93 12.82
C LEU A 89 10.35 7.69 11.67
N PRO A 90 11.61 8.17 11.82
CA PRO A 90 12.31 8.83 10.73
C PRO A 90 12.47 7.93 9.50
N ASP A 91 12.79 6.65 9.71
CA ASP A 91 12.93 5.66 8.63
C ASP A 91 11.60 5.47 7.89
N ALA A 92 10.50 5.34 8.64
CA ALA A 92 9.16 5.19 8.07
C ALA A 92 8.74 6.43 7.27
N MET A 93 9.03 7.63 7.78
CA MET A 93 8.74 8.90 7.10
C MET A 93 9.59 9.06 5.83
N GLU A 94 10.82 8.59 5.84
CA GLU A 94 11.67 8.61 4.64
C GLU A 94 11.08 7.73 3.54
N LEU A 95 10.66 6.49 3.87
CA LEU A 95 9.99 5.60 2.93
C LEU A 95 8.67 6.19 2.43
N LEU A 96 7.88 6.79 3.32
CA LEU A 96 6.64 7.47 2.96
C LEU A 96 6.89 8.56 1.91
N CYS A 97 7.83 9.46 2.17
CA CYS A 97 8.19 10.54 1.24
C CYS A 97 8.73 9.99 -0.09
N ARG A 98 9.49 8.89 -0.05
CA ARG A 98 10.08 8.27 -1.25
C ARG A 98 9.03 7.61 -2.15
N TRP A 99 7.96 7.04 -1.59
CA TRP A 99 7.00 6.23 -2.34
C TRP A 99 5.64 6.89 -2.56
N THR A 100 5.27 7.89 -1.77
CA THR A 100 4.03 8.65 -1.95
C THR A 100 3.86 9.18 -3.39
N PRO A 101 4.88 9.77 -4.05
CA PRO A 101 4.72 10.25 -5.43
C PRO A 101 4.35 9.14 -6.43
N THR A 102 4.86 7.92 -6.23
CA THR A 102 4.53 6.77 -7.06
C THR A 102 3.07 6.35 -6.89
N VAL A 103 2.61 6.25 -5.64
CA VAL A 103 1.21 5.91 -5.32
C VAL A 103 0.24 6.95 -5.90
N GLN A 104 0.58 8.24 -5.76
CA GLN A 104 -0.21 9.34 -6.34
C GLN A 104 -0.23 9.28 -7.87
N SER A 105 0.91 9.02 -8.51
CA SER A 105 1.00 8.89 -9.97
C SER A 105 0.17 7.72 -10.48
N ALA A 106 0.20 6.58 -9.78
CA ALA A 106 -0.62 5.42 -10.11
C ALA A 106 -2.12 5.75 -9.99
N THR A 107 -2.51 6.43 -8.92
CA THR A 107 -3.90 6.91 -8.71
C THR A 107 -4.37 7.82 -9.85
N VAL A 108 -3.55 8.79 -10.27
CA VAL A 108 -3.87 9.69 -11.39
C VAL A 108 -3.98 8.92 -12.71
N ALA A 109 -3.05 7.99 -12.98
CA ALA A 109 -3.08 7.16 -14.18
C ALA A 109 -4.35 6.32 -14.28
N GLU A 110 -4.81 5.77 -13.15
CA GLU A 110 -6.06 5.02 -13.09
C GLU A 110 -7.28 5.91 -13.34
N VAL A 111 -7.33 7.11 -12.75
CA VAL A 111 -8.39 8.08 -13.05
C VAL A 111 -8.43 8.38 -14.55
N ILE A 112 -7.28 8.64 -15.17
CA ILE A 112 -7.18 8.88 -16.63
C ILE A 112 -7.66 7.66 -17.42
N ARG A 113 -7.32 6.44 -16.99
CA ARG A 113 -7.78 5.20 -17.63
C ARG A 113 -9.30 5.09 -17.59
N GLN A 114 -9.91 5.37 -16.44
CA GLN A 114 -11.37 5.37 -16.28
C GLN A 114 -12.04 6.43 -17.16
N PHE A 115 -11.44 7.62 -17.30
CA PHE A 115 -11.90 8.65 -18.23
C PHE A 115 -11.82 8.22 -19.71
N ASN A 116 -10.86 7.37 -20.05
CA ASN A 116 -10.66 6.92 -21.42
C ASN A 116 -11.36 5.59 -21.73
N ASP A 117 -12.04 4.97 -20.77
CA ASP A 117 -12.77 3.73 -20.96
C ASP A 117 -14.13 4.00 -21.64
N PRO A 118 -14.31 3.64 -22.93
CA PRO A 118 -15.56 3.90 -23.65
C PRO A 118 -16.73 3.00 -23.18
N TYR A 119 -16.44 2.01 -22.34
CA TYR A 119 -17.41 1.05 -21.80
C TYR A 119 -17.55 1.12 -20.27
N GLY A 120 -16.86 2.05 -19.59
CA GLY A 120 -16.89 2.17 -18.14
C GLY A 120 -18.24 2.66 -17.60
N GLU A 121 -18.59 2.25 -16.37
CA GLU A 121 -19.84 2.64 -15.66
C GLU A 121 -20.03 4.15 -15.52
N ASN A 122 -18.96 4.94 -15.69
CA ASN A 122 -18.96 6.40 -15.61
C ASN A 122 -19.02 7.12 -16.98
N ARG A 123 -19.37 6.42 -18.07
CA ARG A 123 -19.39 6.98 -19.43
C ARG A 123 -20.12 8.32 -19.53
N ASP A 124 -21.27 8.47 -18.87
CA ASP A 124 -22.04 9.71 -18.91
C ASP A 124 -21.34 10.87 -18.16
N THR A 125 -20.71 10.57 -17.02
CA THR A 125 -19.90 11.52 -16.25
C THR A 125 -18.65 11.97 -17.02
N VAL A 126 -18.00 11.02 -17.70
CA VAL A 126 -16.84 11.25 -18.56
C VAL A 126 -17.20 12.13 -19.76
N GLU A 127 -18.31 11.85 -20.43
CA GLU A 127 -18.78 12.66 -21.57
C GLU A 127 -19.23 14.06 -21.14
N LEU A 128 -19.81 14.20 -19.95
CA LEU A 128 -20.14 15.52 -19.38
C LEU A 128 -18.87 16.34 -19.11
N LEU A 129 -17.83 15.71 -18.55
CA LEU A 129 -16.56 16.38 -18.25
C LEU A 129 -15.78 16.72 -19.52
N LYS A 130 -15.75 15.86 -20.54
CA LYS A 130 -15.17 16.19 -21.86
C LYS A 130 -15.84 17.42 -22.48
N LYS A 131 -17.18 17.52 -22.40
CA LYS A 131 -17.93 18.69 -22.88
C LYS A 131 -17.63 19.96 -22.08
N LEU A 132 -17.55 19.87 -20.75
CA LEU A 132 -17.23 21.01 -19.88
C LEU A 132 -15.79 21.50 -20.06
N LEU A 133 -14.85 20.60 -20.35
CA LEU A 133 -13.44 20.91 -20.60
C LEU A 133 -13.15 21.29 -22.07
N GLY A 134 -14.15 21.23 -22.94
CA GLY A 134 -14.00 21.56 -24.36
C GLY A 134 -13.15 20.57 -25.15
N CYS A 135 -13.04 19.32 -24.69
CA CYS A 135 -12.27 18.25 -25.32
C CYS A 135 -13.15 17.29 -26.15
N GLY A 136 -14.29 17.76 -26.66
CA GLY A 136 -15.26 16.97 -27.45
C GLY A 136 -15.38 17.45 -28.89
#